data_AF-A0A1Y6CDT1-F1
#
_entry.id   AF-A0A1Y6CDT1-F1
#
_cell.length_a   1.000
_cell.length_b   1.000
_cell.length_c   1.000
_cell.angle_alpha   90.00
_cell.angle_beta   90.00
_cell.angle_gamma   90.00
#
_symmetry.space_group_name_H-M   'P 1'
#
loop_
_entity.id
_entity.type
_entity.pdbx_description
1 polymer ?
#
loop_
_entity_poly.entity_id
_entity_poly.type
_entity_poly.pdbx_seq_one_letter_code
_entity_poly.pdbx_strand_id
1 'polypeptide(L)'
;MTSIYESPQSELNKPGNKGLDSYDYHTLRPFVSGRFKVLIMFWFLILLISLYLGLATLSILGVGIFGEMQGRPSAIIFIVFALIITVPAYGIYSSSKWGFYLGFTTSVLFLLMFPLGTIAGILCMRGLLQSKDIYLNPDYSFRELRKAYRIYK
;
A
#
# COMPACT_ATOMS: atom_id res chain seq x y z
N MET A 1 -26.85 28.07 -51.33
CA MET A 1 -25.41 27.89 -51.10
C MET A 1 -25.24 27.15 -49.78
N THR A 2 -25.00 25.84 -49.85
CA THR A 2 -24.85 24.94 -48.70
C THR A 2 -23.36 24.87 -48.32
N SER A 3 -23.00 25.30 -47.10
CA SER A 3 -21.62 25.20 -46.61
C SER A 3 -21.32 23.76 -46.19
N ILE A 4 -20.54 23.05 -47.00
CA ILE A 4 -20.12 21.64 -46.80
C ILE A 4 -18.86 21.58 -45.90
N TYR A 5 -18.84 22.36 -44.82
CA TYR A 5 -17.77 22.30 -43.82
C TYR A 5 -18.39 22.44 -42.43
N GLU A 6 -19.01 21.35 -41.96
CA GLU A 6 -19.17 21.14 -40.53
C GLU A 6 -17.81 20.74 -39.97
N SER A 7 -17.23 21.60 -39.14
CA SER A 7 -15.99 21.30 -38.43
C SER A 7 -16.18 20.06 -37.55
N PRO A 8 -15.20 19.14 -37.44
CA PRO A 8 -15.29 17.94 -36.60
C PRO A 8 -15.45 18.22 -35.09
N GLN A 9 -15.47 19.49 -34.67
CA GLN A 9 -15.74 19.90 -33.29
C GLN A 9 -17.23 19.90 -32.91
N SER A 10 -18.16 19.84 -33.87
CA SER A 10 -19.61 19.84 -33.56
C SER A 10 -20.11 18.49 -33.04
N GLU A 11 -19.42 17.38 -33.32
CA GLU A 11 -19.78 16.06 -32.77
C GLU A 11 -19.36 15.88 -31.30
N LEU A 12 -18.36 16.63 -30.84
CA LEU A 12 -17.85 16.56 -29.46
C LEU A 12 -18.78 17.22 -28.43
N ASN A 13 -19.77 18.01 -28.88
CA ASN A 13 -20.68 18.77 -28.01
C ASN A 13 -22.09 18.20 -27.96
N LYS A 14 -22.28 16.91 -28.27
CA LYS A 14 -23.53 16.22 -27.92
C LYS A 14 -23.63 16.10 -26.39
N PRO A 15 -24.71 16.59 -25.74
CA PRO A 15 -24.90 16.57 -24.29
C PRO A 15 -25.18 15.16 -23.70
N GLY A 16 -24.66 14.12 -24.34
CA GLY A 16 -24.66 12.73 -23.88
C GLY A 16 -23.35 11.99 -24.13
N ASN A 17 -22.33 12.66 -24.70
CA ASN A 17 -21.07 12.03 -25.10
C ASN A 17 -19.84 12.61 -24.37
N LYS A 18 -20.03 13.05 -23.12
CA LYS A 18 -18.93 13.43 -22.23
C LYS A 18 -18.59 12.24 -21.34
N GLY A 19 -17.52 11.52 -21.65
CA GLY A 19 -16.82 10.74 -20.62
C GLY A 19 -16.32 9.34 -20.98
N LEU A 20 -16.26 8.95 -22.26
CA LEU A 20 -15.83 7.58 -22.63
C LEU A 20 -14.60 7.50 -23.56
N ASP A 21 -14.23 8.57 -24.27
CA ASP A 21 -13.12 8.54 -25.26
C ASP A 21 -11.75 8.95 -24.71
N SER A 22 -11.60 9.05 -23.39
CA SER A 22 -10.31 9.36 -22.76
C SER A 22 -10.19 8.64 -21.42
N TYR A 23 -10.31 7.31 -21.43
CA TYR A 23 -9.57 6.53 -20.43
C TYR A 23 -8.12 6.49 -20.90
N ASP A 24 -7.45 7.63 -20.69
CA ASP A 24 -6.05 7.84 -20.99
C ASP A 24 -5.25 6.68 -20.38
N TYR A 25 -4.36 6.05 -21.15
CA TYR A 25 -3.50 4.97 -20.65
C TYR A 25 -2.68 5.43 -19.43
N HIS A 26 -2.46 6.74 -19.32
CA HIS A 26 -1.87 7.41 -18.17
C HIS A 26 -2.69 7.29 -16.87
N THR A 27 -4.00 7.09 -16.94
CA THR A 27 -4.89 6.92 -15.78
C THR A 27 -4.99 5.47 -15.32
N LEU A 28 -4.77 4.49 -16.21
CA LEU A 28 -4.78 3.05 -15.90
C LEU A 28 -3.42 2.54 -15.35
N ARG A 29 -2.29 3.09 -15.82
CA ARG A 29 -0.94 2.76 -15.35
C ARG A 29 -0.71 2.94 -13.83
N PRO A 30 -1.18 4.00 -13.16
CA PRO A 30 -1.03 4.15 -11.71
C PRO A 30 -1.83 3.10 -10.93
N PHE A 31 -2.89 2.54 -11.51
CA PHE A 31 -3.74 1.57 -10.83
C PHE A 31 -3.10 0.18 -10.71
N VAL A 32 -2.54 -0.33 -11.83
CA VAL A 32 -1.83 -1.63 -11.85
C VAL A 32 -0.52 -1.54 -11.06
N SER A 33 0.21 -0.43 -11.22
CA SER A 33 1.45 -0.21 -10.46
C SER A 33 1.20 0.02 -8.98
N GLY A 34 0.09 0.66 -8.60
CA GLY A 34 -0.27 0.89 -7.21
C GLY A 34 -0.64 -0.41 -6.47
N ARG A 35 -1.41 -1.32 -7.10
CA ARG A 35 -1.70 -2.65 -6.51
C ARG A 35 -0.45 -3.49 -6.32
N PHE A 36 0.46 -3.47 -7.30
CA PHE A 36 1.75 -4.17 -7.18
C PHE A 36 2.58 -3.61 -6.02
N LYS A 37 2.59 -2.29 -5.81
CA LYS A 37 3.27 -1.66 -4.67
C LYS A 37 2.66 -2.03 -3.33
N VAL A 38 1.33 -2.07 -3.22
CA VAL A 38 0.64 -2.55 -2.01
C VAL A 38 1.03 -3.99 -1.69
N LEU A 39 1.10 -4.84 -2.72
CA LEU A 39 1.49 -6.24 -2.57
C LEU A 39 2.96 -6.38 -2.12
N ILE A 40 3.88 -5.59 -2.70
CA ILE A 40 5.28 -5.52 -2.24
C ILE A 40 5.34 -5.06 -0.78
N MET A 41 4.58 -4.03 -0.41
CA MET A 41 4.53 -3.53 0.97
C MET A 41 4.04 -4.59 1.95
N PHE A 42 3.00 -5.33 1.57
CA PHE A 42 2.48 -6.43 2.37
C PHE A 42 3.54 -7.51 2.60
N TRP A 43 4.26 -7.93 1.55
CA TRP A 43 5.37 -8.87 1.68
C TRP A 43 6.51 -8.33 2.54
N PHE A 44 6.82 -7.03 2.42
CA PHE A 44 7.82 -6.39 3.24
C PHE A 44 7.43 -6.41 4.73
N LEU A 45 6.16 -6.15 5.06
CA LEU A 45 5.66 -6.24 6.44
C LEU A 45 5.71 -7.67 6.97
N ILE A 46 5.38 -8.67 6.15
CA ILE A 46 5.54 -10.09 6.53
C ILE A 46 7.00 -10.41 6.83
N LEU A 47 7.93 -9.94 5.98
CA LEU A 47 9.36 -10.13 6.21
C LEU A 47 9.78 -9.49 7.55
N LEU A 48 9.27 -8.31 7.85
CA LEU A 48 9.52 -7.61 9.11
C LEU A 48 8.99 -8.38 10.33
N ILE A 49 7.78 -8.93 10.25
CA ILE A 49 7.20 -9.79 11.29
C ILE A 49 8.10 -11.02 11.50
N SER A 50 8.50 -11.69 10.43
CA SER A 50 9.40 -12.84 10.48
C SER A 50 10.76 -12.50 11.09
N LEU A 51 11.32 -11.33 10.77
CA LEU A 51 12.58 -10.84 11.34
C LEU A 51 12.46 -10.64 12.86
N TYR A 52 11.40 -9.96 13.33
CA TYR A 52 11.19 -9.73 14.76
C TYR A 52 10.91 -11.03 15.53
N LEU A 53 10.18 -11.97 14.94
CA LEU A 53 10.00 -13.31 15.51
C LEU A 53 11.34 -14.07 15.59
N GLY A 54 12.19 -13.97 14.56
CA GLY A 54 13.53 -14.54 14.57
C GLY A 54 14.44 -13.94 15.64
N LEU A 55 14.36 -12.62 15.85
CA LEU A 55 15.07 -11.95 16.95
C LEU A 55 14.54 -12.37 18.32
N ALA A 56 13.23 -12.55 18.46
CA ALA A 56 12.62 -13.05 19.69
C ALA A 56 13.09 -14.48 20.00
N THR A 57 13.10 -15.38 19.01
CA THR A 57 13.57 -16.77 19.22
C THR A 57 15.06 -16.83 19.54
N LEU A 58 15.89 -16.03 18.86
CA LEU A 58 17.32 -15.91 19.20
C LEU A 58 17.53 -15.36 20.62
N SER A 59 16.72 -14.38 21.03
CA SER A 59 16.76 -13.84 22.39
C SER A 59 16.42 -14.91 23.44
N ILE A 60 15.40 -15.73 23.19
CA ILE A 60 15.02 -16.84 24.08
C ILE A 60 16.09 -17.93 24.13
N LEU A 61 16.65 -18.30 22.97
CA LEU A 61 17.74 -19.27 22.86
C LEU A 61 19.01 -18.78 23.56
N GLY A 62 19.32 -17.48 23.45
CA GLY A 62 20.44 -16.83 24.13
C GLY A 62 20.35 -16.97 25.66
N VAL A 63 19.15 -16.84 26.24
CA VAL A 63 18.93 -17.12 27.67
C VAL A 63 19.25 -18.57 28.03
N GLY A 64 18.90 -19.52 27.15
CA GLY A 64 19.14 -20.95 27.37
C GLY A 64 20.62 -21.34 27.28
N ILE A 65 21.40 -20.67 26.42
CA ILE A 65 22.81 -20.99 26.19
C ILE A 65 23.74 -20.22 27.13
N PHE A 66 23.47 -18.93 27.34
CA PHE A 66 24.34 -18.03 28.11
C PHE A 66 23.87 -17.80 29.55
N GLY A 67 22.70 -18.31 29.94
CA GLY A 67 22.16 -18.19 31.31
C GLY A 67 21.77 -16.76 31.72
N GLU A 68 21.87 -15.80 30.81
CA GLU A 68 21.53 -14.40 31.09
C GLU A 68 20.02 -14.20 31.08
N MET A 69 19.43 -13.90 32.25
CA MET A 69 18.00 -13.59 32.35
C MET A 69 17.59 -12.30 31.61
N GLN A 70 18.56 -11.50 31.15
CA GLN A 70 18.32 -10.25 30.42
C GLN A 70 17.68 -10.46 29.04
N GLY A 71 17.79 -11.67 28.45
CA GLY A 71 17.17 -11.98 27.16
C GLY A 71 15.64 -12.17 27.18
N ARG A 72 15.01 -12.26 28.37
CA ARG A 72 13.56 -12.41 28.51
C ARG A 72 12.77 -11.12 28.20
N PRO A 73 13.08 -9.96 28.80
CA PRO A 73 12.38 -8.72 28.47
C PRO A 73 12.55 -8.31 27.00
N SER A 74 13.72 -8.51 26.39
CA SER A 74 13.94 -8.23 24.97
C SER A 74 13.08 -9.10 24.05
N ALA A 75 12.89 -10.38 24.36
CA ALA A 75 12.01 -11.26 23.58
C ALA A 75 10.54 -10.80 23.60
N ILE A 76 10.04 -10.36 24.76
CA ILE A 76 8.69 -9.83 24.89
C ILE A 76 8.52 -8.57 24.04
N ILE A 77 9.50 -7.67 24.06
CA ILE A 77 9.47 -6.44 23.25
C ILE A 77 9.38 -6.79 21.76
N PHE A 78 10.18 -7.73 21.27
CA PHE A 78 10.14 -8.14 19.86
C PHE A 78 8.81 -8.79 19.46
N ILE A 79 8.21 -9.60 20.33
CA ILE A 79 6.88 -10.21 20.09
C ILE A 79 5.80 -9.11 20.03
N VAL A 80 5.85 -8.14 20.94
CA VAL A 80 4.90 -7.01 20.95
C VAL A 80 5.04 -6.20 19.67
N PHE A 81 6.26 -5.92 19.20
CA PHE A 81 6.47 -5.25 17.91
C PHE A 81 5.92 -6.06 16.74
N ALA A 82 6.15 -7.38 16.70
CA ALA A 82 5.58 -8.25 15.68
C ALA A 82 4.05 -8.17 15.64
N LEU A 83 3.39 -8.20 16.81
CA LEU A 83 1.94 -8.03 16.91
C LEU A 83 1.48 -6.65 16.44
N ILE A 84 2.17 -5.58 16.83
CA ILE A 84 1.82 -4.22 16.39
C ILE A 84 1.90 -4.08 14.87
N ILE A 85 2.79 -4.83 14.19
CA ILE A 85 2.92 -4.83 12.72
C ILE A 85 1.79 -5.63 12.04
N THR A 86 1.24 -6.65 12.68
CA THR A 86 0.16 -7.46 12.06
C THR A 86 -1.10 -6.65 11.78
N VAL A 87 -1.45 -5.70 12.66
CA VAL A 87 -2.63 -4.84 12.51
C VAL A 87 -2.58 -3.95 11.24
N PRO A 88 -1.53 -3.13 11.01
CA PRO A 88 -1.40 -2.38 9.77
C PRO A 88 -1.20 -3.29 8.56
N ALA A 89 -0.54 -4.45 8.68
CA ALA A 89 -0.42 -5.40 7.57
C ALA A 89 -1.79 -5.89 7.09
N TYR A 90 -2.69 -6.22 8.03
CA TYR A 90 -4.07 -6.58 7.71
C TYR A 90 -4.86 -5.40 7.13
N GLY A 91 -4.67 -4.20 7.68
CA GLY A 91 -5.28 -2.98 7.16
C GLY A 91 -4.84 -2.63 5.73
N ILE A 92 -3.57 -2.85 5.41
CA ILE A 92 -2.97 -2.65 4.09
C ILE A 92 -3.50 -3.69 3.12
N TYR A 93 -3.56 -4.96 3.53
CA TYR A 93 -4.10 -6.06 2.73
C TYR A 93 -5.57 -5.85 2.37
N SER A 94 -6.39 -5.45 3.35
CA SER A 94 -7.81 -5.14 3.14
C SER A 94 -8.05 -3.84 2.36
N SER A 95 -6.99 -3.11 1.97
CA SER A 95 -7.08 -1.81 1.31
C SER A 95 -7.98 -0.81 2.05
N SER A 96 -8.03 -0.90 3.38
CA SER A 96 -8.89 -0.07 4.22
C SER A 96 -8.26 1.28 4.52
N LYS A 97 -9.08 2.35 4.59
CA LYS A 97 -8.65 3.70 4.99
C LYS A 97 -7.95 3.69 6.35
N TRP A 98 -8.43 2.89 7.29
CA TRP A 98 -7.83 2.77 8.63
C TRP A 98 -6.46 2.09 8.58
N GLY A 99 -6.28 1.14 7.65
CA GLY A 99 -4.99 0.49 7.42
C GLY A 99 -3.92 1.46 6.93
N PHE A 100 -4.30 2.44 6.12
CA PHE A 100 -3.40 3.51 5.69
C PHE A 100 -2.92 4.38 6.87
N TYR A 101 -3.85 4.86 7.70
CA TYR A 101 -3.49 5.68 8.88
C TYR A 101 -2.63 4.90 9.88
N LEU A 102 -3.01 3.66 10.17
CA LEU A 102 -2.24 2.79 11.06
C LEU A 102 -0.86 2.48 10.50
N GLY A 103 -0.76 2.14 9.20
CA GLY A 103 0.51 1.93 8.52
C GLY A 103 1.42 3.16 8.53
N PHE A 104 0.83 4.36 8.41
CA PHE A 104 1.56 5.61 8.50
C PHE A 104 2.10 5.83 9.92
N THR A 105 1.25 5.66 10.94
CA THR A 105 1.68 5.78 12.34
C THR A 105 2.76 4.77 12.72
N THR A 106 2.65 3.52 12.28
CA THR A 106 3.68 2.51 12.54
C THR A 106 4.97 2.80 11.79
N SER A 107 4.90 3.37 10.58
CA SER A 107 6.11 3.82 9.87
C SER A 107 6.84 4.90 10.65
N VAL A 108 6.12 5.88 11.21
CA VAL A 108 6.71 6.93 12.06
C VAL A 108 7.33 6.33 13.33
N LEU A 109 6.67 5.37 13.96
CA LEU A 109 7.23 4.65 15.11
C LEU A 109 8.51 3.89 14.73
N PHE A 110 8.56 3.25 13.57
CA PHE A 110 9.77 2.58 13.09
C PHE A 110 10.91 3.54 12.79
N LEU A 111 10.61 4.75 12.30
CA LEU A 111 11.62 5.79 12.12
C LEU A 111 12.35 6.16 13.43
N LEU A 112 11.71 5.98 14.59
CA LEU A 112 12.32 6.22 15.89
C LEU A 112 13.19 5.04 16.38
N MET A 113 13.06 3.84 15.78
CA MET A 113 13.84 2.66 16.14
C MET A 113 15.09 2.54 15.25
N PHE A 114 16.20 3.15 15.71
CA PHE A 114 17.46 3.14 14.96
C PHE A 114 18.24 1.82 15.13
N PRO A 115 18.97 1.32 14.11
CA PRO A 115 19.02 1.77 12.71
C PRO A 115 18.08 1.01 11.75
N LEU A 116 17.73 -0.24 12.06
CA LEU A 116 16.95 -1.11 11.17
C LEU A 116 15.50 -0.63 10.99
N GLY A 117 14.89 -0.10 12.05
CA GLY A 117 13.56 0.47 12.00
C GLY A 117 13.50 1.71 11.09
N THR A 118 14.56 2.52 11.05
CA THR A 118 14.59 3.73 10.21
C THR A 118 14.46 3.43 8.73
N ILE A 119 15.21 2.43 8.24
CA ILE A 119 15.16 1.99 6.84
C ILE A 119 13.76 1.45 6.53
N ALA A 120 13.23 0.61 7.41
CA ALA A 120 11.89 0.04 7.27
C ALA A 120 10.79 1.13 7.26
N GLY A 121 10.90 2.11 8.15
CA GLY A 121 9.98 3.24 8.26
C GLY A 121 9.97 4.09 6.99
N ILE A 122 11.13 4.43 6.44
CA ILE A 122 11.25 5.21 5.20
C ILE A 122 10.65 4.44 4.01
N LEU A 123 10.97 3.15 3.86
CA LEU A 123 10.43 2.32 2.78
C LEU A 123 8.90 2.20 2.86
N CYS A 124 8.37 1.95 4.07
CA CYS A 124 6.95 1.83 4.30
C CYS A 124 6.21 3.17 4.05
N MET A 125 6.77 4.29 4.53
CA MET A 125 6.20 5.62 4.34
C MET A 125 6.19 6.02 2.85
N ARG A 126 7.27 5.73 2.11
CA ARG A 126 7.32 5.96 0.66
C ARG A 126 6.32 5.09 -0.10
N GLY A 127 6.17 3.82 0.30
CA GLY A 127 5.17 2.92 -0.28
C GLY A 127 3.73 3.39 -0.06
N LEU A 128 3.42 3.85 1.15
CA LEU A 128 2.11 4.40 1.51
C LEU A 128 1.80 5.68 0.72
N LEU A 129 2.72 6.64 0.69
CA LEU A 129 2.52 7.90 -0.04
C LEU A 129 2.26 7.66 -1.53
N GLN A 130 2.92 6.68 -2.14
CA GLN A 130 2.72 6.33 -3.54
C GLN A 130 1.44 5.54 -3.82
N SER A 131 0.82 4.94 -2.80
CA SER A 131 -0.42 4.18 -2.90
C SER A 131 -1.63 4.94 -2.34
N LYS A 132 -1.43 6.20 -1.93
CA LYS A 132 -2.44 7.08 -1.31
C LYS A 132 -3.78 7.07 -2.04
N ASP A 133 -3.76 7.12 -3.38
CA ASP A 133 -4.96 7.18 -4.21
C ASP A 133 -5.82 5.91 -4.13
N ILE A 134 -5.21 4.75 -3.89
CA ILE A 134 -5.92 3.47 -3.71
C ILE A 134 -6.71 3.46 -2.40
N TYR A 135 -6.14 4.02 -1.34
CA TYR A 135 -6.75 4.02 -0.01
C TYR A 135 -7.78 5.14 0.18
N LEU A 136 -7.54 6.32 -0.40
CA LEU A 136 -8.43 7.48 -0.21
C LEU A 136 -9.62 7.50 -1.16
N ASN A 137 -9.50 6.94 -2.37
CA ASN A 137 -10.53 6.94 -3.40
C ASN A 137 -10.98 5.50 -3.78
N PRO A 138 -11.75 4.81 -2.92
CA PRO A 138 -12.17 3.42 -3.15
C PRO A 138 -13.11 3.23 -4.35
N ASP A 139 -13.80 4.29 -4.80
CA ASP A 139 -14.81 4.20 -5.87
C ASP A 139 -14.24 3.95 -7.27
N TYR A 140 -12.95 4.22 -7.50
CA TYR A 140 -12.32 4.04 -8.82
C TYR A 140 -11.97 2.57 -9.15
N SER A 141 -12.07 1.64 -8.20
CA SER A 141 -11.25 0.43 -8.25
C SER A 141 -11.77 -0.76 -9.08
N PHE A 142 -13.05 -0.82 -9.45
CA PHE A 142 -13.54 -2.01 -10.17
C PHE A 142 -14.68 -1.72 -11.15
N ARG A 143 -15.58 -0.79 -10.84
CA ARG A 143 -16.66 -0.42 -11.78
C ARG A 143 -16.13 0.34 -12.98
N GLU A 144 -15.18 1.25 -12.79
CA GLU A 144 -14.58 2.02 -13.89
C GLU A 144 -13.62 1.18 -14.71
N LEU A 145 -12.76 0.38 -14.07
CA LEU A 145 -11.90 -0.60 -14.74
C LEU A 145 -12.69 -1.64 -15.55
N ARG A 146 -13.80 -2.17 -15.00
CA ARG A 146 -14.68 -3.11 -15.72
C ARG A 146 -15.45 -2.43 -16.85
N LYS A 147 -15.79 -1.14 -16.71
CA LYS A 147 -16.38 -0.35 -17.81
C LYS A 147 -15.34 -0.14 -18.91
N ALA A 148 -14.15 0.37 -18.59
CA ALA A 148 -13.03 0.59 -19.51
C ALA A 148 -12.67 -0.69 -20.29
N TYR A 149 -12.57 -1.84 -19.59
CA TYR A 149 -12.24 -3.13 -20.22
C TYR A 149 -13.36 -3.67 -21.13
N ARG A 150 -14.62 -3.32 -20.86
CA ARG A 150 -15.78 -3.73 -21.68
C ARG A 150 -15.92 -2.88 -22.94
N ILE A 151 -15.33 -1.69 -22.98
CA ILE A 151 -15.35 -0.78 -24.14
C ILE A 151 -14.24 -1.14 -25.13
N TYR A 152 -13.15 -1.75 -24.66
CA TYR A 152 -12.01 -2.16 -25.48
C TYR A 152 -12.11 -3.60 -26.05
N LYS A 153 -13.24 -4.30 -25.86
CA LYS A 153 -13.51 -5.61 -26.45
C LYS A 153 -14.61 -5.49 -27.49
#